data_AF-A0A1E5UUQ5-F1
#
_entry.id   AF-A0A1E5UUQ5-F1
#
_cell.length_a   1.000
_cell.length_b   1.000
_cell.length_c   1.000
_cell.angle_alpha   90.00
_cell.angle_beta   90.00
_cell.angle_gamma   90.00
#
_symmetry.space_group_name_H-M   'P 1'
#
loop_
_entity.id
_entity.type
_entity.pdbx_description
1 polymer ?
#
loop_
_entity_poly.entity_id
_entity_poly.type
_entity_poly.pdbx_seq_one_letter_code
_entity_poly.pdbx_strand_id
1 'polypeptide(L)'
;MKSGRDPYCRWLCRHDTGVLRRGDGDDDLVVAQLEVMPSYSERRGMADLCVLRHGRSQWELKRSLPIVHDEGDKGDEVLDAWQSSTVVPVADRYLCWVEYHSGLIICDMAAEDDASPKLRYLPLPNYPYDSSYYTNDMIWSL
;
A
#
# COMPACT_ATOMS: atom_id res chain seq x y z
N MET A 1 -7.52 -16.86 17.08
CA MET A 1 -8.67 -16.78 16.15
C MET A 1 -8.22 -16.05 14.90
N LYS A 2 -8.19 -16.70 13.73
CA LYS A 2 -7.86 -16.03 12.46
C LYS A 2 -9.04 -15.15 12.06
N SER A 3 -9.04 -13.89 12.49
CA SER A 3 -9.94 -12.87 11.94
C SER A 3 -9.41 -12.42 10.58
N GLY A 4 -9.48 -13.33 9.62
CA GLY A 4 -9.32 -12.96 8.22
C GLY A 4 -10.68 -12.53 7.71
N ARG A 5 -10.89 -11.23 7.45
CA ARG A 5 -12.13 -10.75 6.84
C ARG A 5 -12.48 -11.61 5.62
N ASP A 6 -13.75 -11.98 5.53
CA ASP A 6 -14.32 -12.73 4.41
C ASP A 6 -14.13 -11.92 3.11
N PRO A 7 -13.50 -12.48 2.05
CA PRO A 7 -13.39 -11.82 0.75
C PRO A 7 -14.73 -11.34 0.17
N TYR A 8 -15.84 -11.96 0.53
CA TYR A 8 -17.17 -11.62 0.02
C TYR A 8 -17.87 -10.46 0.76
N CYS A 9 -17.34 -10.04 1.91
CA CYS A 9 -17.91 -8.96 2.73
C CYS A 9 -16.91 -7.82 2.94
N ARG A 10 -16.25 -7.36 1.87
CA ARG A 10 -15.35 -6.20 1.92
C ARG A 10 -16.03 -4.92 1.48
N TRP A 11 -15.88 -3.89 2.30
CA TRP A 11 -16.23 -2.53 1.93
C TRP A 11 -15.09 -1.95 1.10
N LEU A 12 -15.38 -1.57 -0.14
CA LEU A 12 -14.41 -0.86 -0.98
C LEU A 12 -14.27 0.56 -0.44
N CYS A 13 -13.08 0.89 0.06
CA CYS A 13 -12.77 2.24 0.52
C CYS A 13 -11.96 2.95 -0.57
N ARG A 14 -12.34 4.18 -0.93
CA ARG A 14 -11.62 4.98 -1.94
C ARG A 14 -10.14 5.20 -1.63
N HIS A 15 -9.77 5.02 -0.37
CA HIS A 15 -8.45 5.27 0.18
C HIS A 15 -7.49 4.09 -0.03
N ASP A 16 -8.02 2.86 -0.01
CA ASP A 16 -7.26 1.63 -0.10
C ASP A 16 -7.57 0.79 -1.34
N THR A 17 -8.51 1.24 -2.18
CA THR A 17 -8.96 0.53 -3.38
C THR A 17 -8.53 1.29 -4.64
N GLY A 18 -7.79 0.61 -5.52
CA GLY A 18 -7.36 1.12 -6.81
C GLY A 18 -7.98 0.36 -7.99
N VAL A 19 -8.07 1.04 -9.13
CA VAL A 19 -8.49 0.46 -10.41
C VAL A 19 -7.37 0.67 -11.42
N LEU A 20 -6.98 -0.39 -12.12
CA LEU A 20 -5.94 -0.40 -13.14
C LEU A 20 -6.51 -0.98 -14.44
N ARG A 21 -6.32 -0.27 -15.55
CA ARG A 21 -6.53 -0.82 -16.89
C ARG A 21 -5.19 -1.33 -17.40
N ARG A 22 -5.13 -2.59 -17.82
CA ARG A 22 -3.93 -3.25 -18.35
C ARG A 22 -3.97 -3.29 -19.88
N GLY A 23 -2.80 -3.11 -20.51
CA GLY A 23 -2.62 -3.16 -21.96
C GLY A 23 -3.38 -2.11 -22.77
N ASP A 24 -3.37 -2.27 -24.09
CA ASP A 24 -4.00 -1.36 -25.06
C ASP A 24 -5.42 -1.80 -25.48
N GLY A 25 -5.87 -2.97 -25.00
CA GLY A 25 -7.22 -3.50 -25.26
C GLY A 25 -8.27 -2.99 -24.26
N ASP A 26 -9.55 -3.14 -24.62
CA ASP A 26 -10.69 -2.64 -23.84
C ASP A 26 -11.06 -3.50 -22.61
N ASP A 27 -10.53 -4.72 -22.48
CA ASP A 27 -11.13 -5.75 -21.61
C ASP A 27 -10.28 -6.23 -20.42
N ASP A 28 -9.12 -5.63 -20.13
CA ASP A 28 -8.31 -6.06 -18.98
C ASP A 28 -8.29 -5.01 -17.86
N LEU A 29 -9.31 -5.06 -16.99
CA LEU A 29 -9.43 -4.21 -15.82
C LEU A 29 -9.17 -5.00 -14.53
N VAL A 30 -8.43 -4.39 -13.61
CA VAL A 30 -8.10 -4.95 -12.30
C VAL A 30 -8.52 -3.97 -11.22
N VAL A 31 -9.28 -4.46 -10.24
CA VAL A 31 -9.57 -3.74 -9.00
C VAL A 31 -8.77 -4.40 -7.89
N ALA A 32 -8.06 -3.62 -7.08
CA ALA A 32 -7.29 -4.14 -5.97
C ALA A 32 -7.47 -3.30 -4.70
N GLN A 33 -7.64 -3.99 -3.57
CA GLN A 33 -7.70 -3.40 -2.24
C GLN A 33 -6.53 -3.89 -1.39
N LEU A 34 -5.82 -2.98 -0.72
CA LEU A 34 -4.69 -3.31 0.16
C LEU A 34 -5.02 -3.01 1.62
N GLU A 35 -4.86 -3.99 2.49
CA GLU A 35 -5.01 -3.85 3.94
C GLU A 35 -3.66 -4.12 4.61
N VAL A 36 -2.98 -3.06 5.05
CA VAL A 36 -1.72 -3.18 5.81
C VAL A 36 -2.02 -3.62 7.24
N MET A 37 -1.26 -4.60 7.73
CA MET A 37 -1.47 -5.16 9.06
C MET A 37 -0.96 -4.22 10.15
N PRO A 38 -1.74 -4.04 11.23
CA PRO A 38 -1.35 -3.14 12.30
C PRO A 38 -0.14 -3.66 13.08
N SER A 39 0.57 -2.73 13.71
CA SER A 39 1.82 -2.95 14.45
C SER A 39 1.72 -3.99 15.56
N TYR A 40 0.59 -4.04 16.26
CA TYR A 40 0.33 -4.98 17.34
C TYR A 40 -0.03 -6.40 16.86
N SER A 41 -0.07 -6.63 15.54
CA SER A 41 -0.32 -7.96 14.99
C SER A 41 0.97 -8.73 14.78
N GLU A 42 0.90 -10.06 14.92
CA GLU A 42 2.00 -10.98 14.57
C GLU A 42 2.36 -10.95 13.06
N ARG A 43 1.59 -10.22 12.26
CA ARG A 43 1.78 -10.03 10.81
C ARG A 43 2.24 -8.62 10.47
N ARG A 44 2.86 -7.91 11.42
CA ARG A 44 3.48 -6.60 11.17
C ARG A 44 4.43 -6.65 9.96
N GLY A 45 4.46 -5.57 9.18
CA GLY A 45 5.21 -5.52 7.93
C GLY A 45 4.60 -6.35 6.79
N MET A 46 3.37 -6.85 6.97
CA MET A 46 2.64 -7.59 5.95
C MET A 46 1.34 -6.89 5.57
N ALA A 47 0.78 -7.27 4.43
CA ALA A 47 -0.54 -6.83 4.00
C ALA A 47 -1.39 -7.98 3.44
N ASP A 48 -2.70 -7.82 3.51
CA ASP A 48 -3.65 -8.60 2.74
C ASP A 48 -3.99 -7.81 1.46
N LEU A 49 -3.88 -8.44 0.29
CA LEU A 49 -4.25 -7.87 -1.00
C LEU A 49 -5.45 -8.64 -1.56
N CYS A 50 -6.53 -7.93 -1.85
CA CYS A 50 -7.71 -8.48 -2.50
C CYS A 50 -7.79 -7.98 -3.95
N VAL A 51 -7.91 -8.88 -4.91
CA VAL A 51 -7.90 -8.56 -6.34
C VAL A 51 -9.16 -9.08 -7.01
N LEU A 52 -9.80 -8.25 -7.83
CA LEU A 52 -10.87 -8.64 -8.75
C LEU A 52 -10.39 -8.32 -10.16
N ARG A 53 -10.36 -9.32 -11.02
CA ARG A 53 -10.02 -9.16 -12.43
C ARG A 53 -11.30 -9.16 -13.26
N HIS A 54 -11.39 -8.28 -14.25
CA HIS A 54 -12.47 -8.28 -15.23
C HIS A 54 -12.57 -9.66 -15.90
N GLY A 55 -13.80 -10.10 -16.17
CA GLY A 55 -14.08 -11.47 -16.63
C GLY A 55 -14.06 -12.54 -15.52
N ARG A 56 -13.64 -12.22 -14.29
CA ARG A 56 -13.77 -13.11 -13.12
C ARG A 56 -14.91 -12.65 -12.22
N SER A 57 -15.67 -13.61 -11.71
CA SER A 57 -16.79 -13.35 -10.79
C SER A 57 -16.40 -13.46 -9.31
N GLN A 58 -15.10 -13.62 -9.01
CA GLN A 58 -14.63 -13.88 -7.65
C GLN A 58 -13.42 -13.01 -7.30
N TRP A 59 -13.42 -12.56 -6.05
CA TRP A 59 -12.28 -11.87 -5.44
C TRP A 59 -11.23 -12.87 -5.00
N GLU A 60 -9.98 -12.61 -5.39
CA GLU A 60 -8.82 -13.37 -4.99
C GLU A 60 -8.14 -12.68 -3.81
N LEU A 61 -8.01 -13.39 -2.69
CA LEU A 61 -7.37 -12.88 -1.49
C LEU A 61 -5.99 -13.49 -1.31
N LYS A 62 -4.97 -12.64 -1.39
CA LYS A 62 -3.59 -12.99 -1.06
C LYS A 62 -3.28 -12.43 0.33
N ARG A 63 -3.19 -13.33 1.31
CA ARG A 63 -2.97 -12.95 2.73
C ARG A 63 -1.50 -12.88 3.06
N SER A 64 -1.16 -12.00 4.01
CA SER A 64 0.17 -11.97 4.65
C SER A 64 1.32 -11.80 3.65
N LEU A 65 1.14 -10.94 2.65
CA LEU A 65 2.18 -10.60 1.69
C LEU A 65 3.23 -9.73 2.39
N PRO A 66 4.52 -10.08 2.34
CA PRO A 66 5.57 -9.26 2.93
C PRO A 66 5.70 -7.94 2.16
N ILE A 67 5.81 -6.83 2.88
CA ILE A 67 6.15 -5.53 2.32
C ILE A 67 7.67 -5.39 2.36
N VAL A 68 8.30 -5.34 1.19
CA VAL A 68 9.76 -5.26 1.08
C VAL A 68 10.19 -3.79 1.14
N HIS A 69 11.20 -3.49 1.96
CA HIS A 69 11.83 -2.17 2.03
C HIS A 69 13.11 -2.16 1.19
N ASP A 70 13.33 -1.08 0.43
CA ASP A 70 14.65 -0.80 -0.13
C ASP A 70 15.60 -0.32 0.99
N GLU A 71 16.88 -0.70 0.93
CA GLU A 71 17.88 -0.65 2.02
C GLU A 71 17.80 0.58 2.97
N GLY A 72 17.74 0.33 4.29
CA GLY A 72 17.70 1.37 5.32
C GLY A 72 16.58 1.13 6.34
N ASP A 73 16.84 0.18 7.25
CA ASP A 73 15.93 -0.52 8.17
C ASP A 73 15.13 0.37 9.16
N LYS A 74 14.24 1.23 8.66
CA LYS A 74 13.26 2.01 9.46
C LYS A 74 11.82 1.88 8.96
N GLY A 75 11.59 1.15 7.87
CA GLY A 75 10.28 1.11 7.23
C GLY A 75 9.19 0.45 8.09
N ASP A 76 9.61 -0.40 9.01
CA ASP A 76 8.74 -1.12 9.94
C ASP A 76 7.97 -0.18 10.89
N GLU A 77 8.61 0.82 11.50
CA GLU A 77 7.93 1.81 12.37
C GLU A 77 6.96 2.70 11.57
N VAL A 78 7.26 2.91 10.30
CA VAL A 78 6.47 3.78 9.43
C VAL A 78 5.18 3.08 8.97
N LEU A 79 5.22 1.76 8.79
CA LEU A 79 4.04 0.97 8.45
C LEU A 79 3.05 0.81 9.61
N ASP A 80 3.47 1.07 10.85
CA ASP A 80 2.66 0.90 12.05
C ASP A 80 1.42 1.81 12.09
N ALA A 81 1.48 2.96 11.42
CA ALA A 81 0.40 3.93 11.28
C ALA A 81 -0.15 4.04 9.85
N TRP A 82 0.18 3.08 8.97
CA TRP A 82 -0.14 3.19 7.55
C TRP A 82 -1.65 3.30 7.31
N GLN A 83 -2.06 4.38 6.67
CA GLN A 83 -3.42 4.59 6.17
C GLN A 83 -3.34 5.25 4.80
N SER A 84 -3.47 4.44 3.75
CA SER A 84 -3.45 4.93 2.38
C SER A 84 -4.39 6.14 2.24
N SER A 85 -3.88 7.26 1.75
CA SER A 85 -4.67 8.45 1.42
C SER A 85 -5.34 8.31 0.07
N THR A 86 -4.66 7.67 -0.88
CA THR A 86 -5.16 7.42 -2.24
C THR A 86 -4.43 6.24 -2.88
N VAL A 87 -4.95 5.77 -4.02
CA VAL A 87 -4.33 4.74 -4.84
C VAL A 87 -4.16 5.27 -6.27
N VAL A 88 -2.93 5.24 -6.77
CA VAL A 88 -2.57 5.77 -8.09
C VAL A 88 -2.15 4.62 -9.02
N PRO A 89 -2.80 4.43 -10.17
CA PRO A 89 -2.29 3.54 -11.20
C PRO A 89 -1.07 4.17 -11.89
N VAL A 90 -0.03 3.36 -12.10
CA VAL A 90 1.18 3.77 -12.81
C VAL A 90 1.37 2.87 -14.02
N ALA A 91 1.32 3.49 -15.19
CA ALA A 91 1.22 2.81 -16.48
C ALA A 91 0.06 1.80 -16.47
N ASP A 92 0.26 0.65 -17.10
CA ASP A 92 -0.70 -0.45 -17.22
C ASP A 92 -0.35 -1.64 -16.30
N ARG A 93 0.56 -1.42 -15.34
CA ARG A 93 1.21 -2.50 -14.60
C ARG A 93 1.17 -2.36 -13.09
N TYR A 94 1.28 -1.14 -12.55
CA TYR A 94 1.47 -0.95 -11.12
C TYR A 94 0.29 -0.22 -10.48
N LEU A 95 0.00 -0.57 -9.23
CA LEU A 95 -0.79 0.24 -8.33
C LEU A 95 0.09 0.73 -7.18
N CYS A 96 -0.02 2.01 -6.86
CA CYS A 96 0.71 2.67 -5.78
C CYS A 96 -0.27 3.17 -4.73
N TRP A 97 -0.24 2.58 -3.53
CA TRP A 97 -0.94 3.12 -2.36
C TRP A 97 -0.08 4.20 -1.74
N VAL A 98 -0.62 5.41 -1.65
CA VAL A 98 0.13 6.59 -1.21
C VAL A 98 -0.32 6.99 0.18
N GLU A 99 0.63 7.15 1.09
CA GLU A 99 0.42 7.80 2.38
C GLU A 99 1.37 9.01 2.43
N TYR A 100 0.80 10.21 2.42
CA TYR A 100 1.54 11.45 2.13
C TYR A 100 2.53 11.86 3.22
N HIS A 101 2.47 11.26 4.41
CA HIS A 101 3.42 11.52 5.49
C HIS A 101 4.61 10.55 5.50
N SER A 102 4.47 9.38 4.89
CA SER A 102 5.45 8.29 4.99
C SER A 102 6.06 7.88 3.66
N GLY A 103 5.23 7.54 2.67
CA GLY A 103 5.70 6.70 1.58
C GLY A 103 4.65 6.24 0.60
N LEU A 104 5.08 5.32 -0.24
CA LEU A 104 4.26 4.60 -1.20
C LEU A 104 4.45 3.10 -1.01
N ILE A 105 3.38 2.32 -1.10
CA ILE A 105 3.47 0.87 -1.32
C ILE A 105 3.14 0.62 -2.78
N ILE A 106 4.09 0.05 -3.52
CA ILE A 106 3.98 -0.27 -4.94
C ILE A 106 3.72 -1.77 -5.08
N CYS A 107 2.73 -2.14 -5.87
CA CYS A 107 2.43 -3.52 -6.24
C CYS A 107 2.50 -3.70 -7.76
N ASP A 108 3.22 -4.73 -8.20
CA ASP A 108 3.22 -5.20 -9.58
C ASP A 108 1.98 -6.07 -9.84
N MET A 109 1.04 -5.57 -10.64
CA MET A 109 -0.22 -6.23 -10.99
C MET A 109 -0.14 -7.06 -12.28
N ALA A 110 1.03 -7.09 -12.94
CA ALA A 110 1.29 -7.94 -14.10
C ALA A 110 1.69 -9.38 -13.73
N ALA A 111 1.90 -9.67 -12.44
CA ALA A 111 2.16 -11.03 -12.00
C ALA A 111 0.96 -11.94 -12.35
N GLU A 112 1.26 -13.04 -13.04
CA GLU A 112 0.33 -14.13 -13.31
C GLU A 112 -0.18 -14.75 -12.00
N ASP A 113 -1.35 -15.40 -12.04
CA ASP A 113 -2.12 -15.73 -10.84
C ASP A 113 -1.38 -16.59 -9.81
N ASP A 114 -0.48 -17.46 -10.26
CA ASP A 114 0.32 -18.35 -9.42
C ASP A 114 1.50 -17.66 -8.73
N ALA A 115 1.87 -16.45 -9.15
CA ALA A 115 2.90 -15.66 -8.51
C ALA A 115 2.32 -14.81 -7.37
N SER A 116 2.98 -14.83 -6.21
CA SER A 116 2.69 -13.86 -5.15
C SER A 116 3.11 -12.46 -5.63
N PRO A 117 2.20 -11.48 -5.67
CA PRO A 117 2.54 -10.12 -6.05
C PRO A 117 3.51 -9.54 -5.05
N LYS A 118 4.42 -8.70 -5.56
CA LYS A 118 5.50 -8.12 -4.75
C LYS A 118 5.07 -6.73 -4.29
N LEU A 119 4.95 -6.56 -2.99
CA LEU A 119 4.73 -5.26 -2.36
C LEU A 119 6.08 -4.65 -2.00
N ARG A 120 6.29 -3.41 -2.43
CA ARG A 120 7.52 -2.66 -2.13
C ARG A 120 7.17 -1.34 -1.50
N TYR A 121 7.73 -1.08 -0.33
CA TYR A 121 7.64 0.22 0.32
C TYR A 121 8.75 1.13 -0.22
N LEU A 122 8.34 2.31 -0.69
CA LEU A 122 9.20 3.39 -1.11
C LEU A 122 8.98 4.58 -0.14
N PRO A 123 9.97 4.93 0.70
CA PRO A 123 9.85 6.10 1.56
C PRO A 123 9.75 7.37 0.70
N LEU A 124 8.93 8.33 1.13
CA LEU A 124 9.02 9.67 0.57
C LEU A 124 10.42 10.24 0.86
N PRO A 125 10.94 11.13 -0.01
CA PRO A 125 12.13 11.87 0.33
C PRO A 125 11.82 12.62 1.63
N ASN A 126 12.48 12.22 2.73
CA ASN A 126 12.42 12.99 3.94
C ASN A 126 12.87 14.41 3.56
N TYR A 127 11.97 15.38 3.63
CA TYR A 127 12.45 16.68 4.09
C TYR A 127 13.08 16.38 5.45
N PRO A 128 14.34 16.76 5.70
CA PRO A 128 14.88 16.64 7.03
C PRO A 128 13.88 17.35 7.93
N TYR A 129 13.15 16.58 8.74
CA TYR A 129 12.35 17.12 9.82
C TYR A 129 13.37 17.58 10.85
N ASP A 130 14.06 18.66 10.52
CA ASP A 130 14.97 19.33 11.40
C ASP A 130 14.08 20.15 12.32
N SER A 131 13.82 19.57 13.49
CA SER A 131 13.12 20.25 14.58
C SER A 131 13.81 21.57 14.98
N SER A 132 15.04 21.83 14.50
CA SER A 132 15.73 23.10 14.69
C SER A 132 15.12 24.29 13.94
N TYR A 133 14.32 24.06 12.90
CA TYR A 133 13.64 25.15 12.17
C TYR A 133 12.58 25.87 13.02
N TYR A 134 11.99 25.19 14.00
CA TYR A 134 11.00 25.82 14.91
C TYR A 134 11.58 26.23 16.26
N THR A 135 12.79 25.79 16.62
CA THR A 135 13.43 26.19 17.89
C THR A 135 14.30 27.44 17.76
N ASN A 136 14.74 27.81 16.55
CA ASN A 136 15.59 28.98 16.35
C ASN A 136 14.83 30.31 16.14
N ASP A 137 13.55 30.28 15.76
CA ASP A 137 12.76 31.50 15.54
C ASP A 137 12.10 32.05 16.82
N MET A 138 12.27 31.39 17.97
CA MET A 138 11.68 31.80 19.26
C MET A 138 12.71 32.28 20.30
N ILE A 139 13.99 32.47 19.93
CA ILE A 139 15.05 32.85 20.90
C ILE A 139 15.60 34.28 20.73
N TRP A 140 15.09 35.11 19.81
CA TRP A 140 15.56 36.51 19.66
C TRP A 140 14.52 37.61 19.91
N SER A 141 13.63 37.46 20.88
CA SER A 141 12.74 38.57 21.26
C SER A 141 12.38 38.66 22.76
N LEU A 142 13.36 38.51 23.64
CA LEU A 142 13.29 38.98 25.03
C LEU A 142 14.60 39.65 25.46
#